data_AF-A0A1S1LLY6-F1
#
_entry.id   AF-A0A1S1LLY6-F1
#
_cell.length_a   1.000
_cell.length_b   1.000
_cell.length_c   1.000
_cell.angle_alpha   90.00
_cell.angle_beta   90.00
_cell.angle_gamma   90.00
#
_symmetry.space_group_name_H-M   'P 1'
#
loop_
_entity.id
_entity.type
_entity.pdbx_description
1 polymer ?
#
loop_
_entity_poly.entity_id
_entity_poly.type
_entity_poly.pdbx_seq_one_letter_code
_entity_poly.pdbx_strand_id
1 'polypeptide(L)'
;MGLPWVRLDTQFASNPKVLELVGDKRFKAALAYVCSLGYSGVHGTDGYLPASCLPFIHATRTDAAQLVEVGLWTPAPGGWDINGWSDFQETSEETQKRKERAQKGAIARWEKERRRRENGNETPRIPRALA
;
A
#
# COMPACT_ATOMS: atom_id res chain seq x y z
N MET A 1 6.76 -15.18 12.53
CA MET A 1 7.34 -13.87 12.96
C MET A 1 7.70 -13.04 11.74
N GLY A 2 7.95 -11.73 11.87
CA GLY A 2 8.45 -10.90 10.76
C GLY A 2 9.90 -11.25 10.39
N LEU A 3 10.34 -10.81 9.22
CA LEU A 3 11.71 -10.99 8.74
C LEU A 3 12.63 -9.94 9.39
N PRO A 4 13.82 -10.32 9.90
CA PRO A 4 14.79 -9.38 10.47
C PRO A 4 15.47 -8.51 9.39
N TRP A 5 15.46 -8.97 8.14
CA TRP A 5 15.95 -8.27 6.96
C TRP A 5 15.18 -8.73 5.73
N VAL A 6 15.20 -7.93 4.66
CA VAL A 6 14.58 -8.24 3.37
C VAL A 6 15.61 -8.16 2.26
N ARG A 7 15.50 -9.01 1.23
CA ARG A 7 16.40 -8.94 0.08
C ARG A 7 16.03 -7.76 -0.81
N LEU A 8 17.00 -6.91 -1.12
CA LEU A 8 16.89 -5.92 -2.19
C LEU A 8 17.77 -6.37 -3.35
N ASP A 9 17.19 -6.43 -4.54
CA ASP A 9 17.93 -6.83 -5.74
C ASP A 9 19.04 -5.82 -6.06
N THR A 10 20.24 -6.29 -6.38
CA THR A 10 21.41 -5.44 -6.66
C THR A 10 21.26 -4.65 -7.96
N GLN A 11 20.38 -5.09 -8.86
CA GLN A 11 20.00 -4.39 -10.09
C GLN A 11 18.95 -3.31 -9.85
N PHE A 12 18.53 -3.03 -8.60
CA PHE A 12 17.49 -2.05 -8.30
C PHE A 12 17.74 -0.69 -8.98
N ALA A 13 18.98 -0.19 -8.94
CA ALA A 13 19.34 1.10 -9.54
C ALA A 13 19.23 1.13 -11.07
N SER A 14 19.35 -0.02 -11.74
CA SER A 14 19.26 -0.16 -13.21
C SER A 14 17.97 -0.82 -13.67
N ASN A 15 17.05 -1.14 -12.75
CA ASN A 15 15.77 -1.73 -13.09
C ASN A 15 14.96 -0.76 -13.97
N PRO A 16 14.42 -1.18 -15.13
CA PRO A 16 13.69 -0.29 -16.03
C PRO A 16 12.54 0.48 -15.36
N LYS A 17 11.80 -0.16 -14.43
CA LYS A 17 10.69 0.46 -13.69
C LYS A 17 11.17 1.57 -12.75
N VAL A 18 12.35 1.39 -12.16
CA VAL A 18 12.98 2.38 -11.28
C VAL A 18 13.55 3.53 -12.11
N LEU A 19 14.17 3.22 -13.25
CA LEU A 19 14.66 4.23 -14.20
C LEU A 19 13.52 5.11 -14.73
N GLU A 20 12.34 4.54 -14.99
CA GLU A 20 11.14 5.29 -15.38
C GLU A 20 10.72 6.30 -14.31
N LEU A 21 10.63 5.88 -13.03
CA LEU A 21 10.33 6.79 -11.93
C LEU A 21 11.38 7.90 -11.80
N VAL A 22 12.66 7.56 -11.91
CA VAL A 22 13.77 8.52 -11.79
C VAL A 22 13.77 9.51 -12.95
N GLY A 23 13.52 9.06 -14.18
CA GLY A 23 13.40 9.91 -15.37
C GLY A 23 12.32 10.98 -15.21
N ASP A 24 11.20 10.60 -14.58
CA ASP A 24 10.09 11.50 -14.27
C ASP A 24 10.26 12.29 -12.96
N LYS A 25 11.45 12.23 -12.32
CA LYS A 25 11.75 12.87 -11.03
C LYS A 25 10.85 12.39 -9.87
N ARG A 26 10.26 11.20 -9.97
CA ARG A 26 9.43 10.54 -8.96
C ARG A 26 10.27 9.79 -7.91
N PHE A 27 11.34 10.44 -7.42
CA PHE A 27 12.30 9.84 -6.47
C PHE A 27 11.66 9.36 -5.16
N LYS A 28 10.61 10.05 -4.72
CA LYS A 28 9.86 9.68 -3.53
C LYS A 28 9.15 8.33 -3.67
N ALA A 29 8.60 8.02 -4.84
CA ALA A 29 8.02 6.71 -5.14
C ALA A 29 9.10 5.61 -5.09
N ALA A 30 10.27 5.87 -5.68
CA ALA A 30 11.39 4.92 -5.62
C ALA A 30 11.86 4.65 -4.18
N LEU A 31 11.97 5.69 -3.34
CA LEU A 31 12.25 5.54 -1.90
C LEU A 31 11.16 4.74 -1.20
N ALA A 32 9.88 5.05 -1.47
CA ALA A 32 8.75 4.37 -0.88
C ALA A 32 8.73 2.87 -1.20
N TYR A 33 9.14 2.46 -2.41
CA TYR A 33 9.30 1.05 -2.75
C TYR A 33 10.28 0.35 -1.81
N VAL A 34 11.48 0.91 -1.62
CA VAL A 34 12.49 0.33 -0.72
C VAL A 34 11.98 0.26 0.73
N CYS A 35 11.37 1.33 1.22
CA CYS A 35 10.76 1.35 2.56
C CYS A 35 9.63 0.32 2.70
N SER A 36 8.87 0.07 1.64
CA SER A 36 7.78 -0.90 1.64
C SER A 36 8.24 -2.34 1.81
N LEU A 37 9.43 -2.69 1.28
CA LEU A 37 10.04 -4.00 1.53
C LEU A 37 10.26 -4.18 3.03
N GLY A 38 10.88 -3.18 3.68
CA GLY A 38 11.13 -3.21 5.13
C GLY A 38 9.85 -3.31 5.96
N TYR A 39 8.81 -2.54 5.59
CA TYR A 39 7.49 -2.63 6.22
C TYR A 39 6.91 -4.05 6.12
N SER A 40 6.84 -4.60 4.91
CA SER A 40 6.30 -5.95 4.69
C SER A 40 7.10 -7.01 5.46
N GLY A 41 8.42 -6.88 5.48
CA GLY A 41 9.33 -7.76 6.22
C GLY A 41 9.03 -7.77 7.71
N VAL A 42 9.10 -6.59 8.37
CA VAL A 42 8.92 -6.51 9.84
C VAL A 42 7.51 -6.92 10.28
N HIS A 43 6.50 -6.64 9.45
CA HIS A 43 5.11 -7.01 9.76
C HIS A 43 4.77 -8.45 9.34
N GLY A 44 5.58 -9.08 8.49
CA GLY A 44 5.35 -10.42 7.97
C GLY A 44 4.05 -10.50 7.17
N THR A 45 3.81 -9.54 6.28
CA THR A 45 2.56 -9.41 5.51
C THR A 45 2.65 -9.96 4.09
N ASP A 46 3.70 -10.71 3.76
CA ASP A 46 3.90 -11.31 2.43
C ASP A 46 3.67 -10.37 1.26
N GLY A 47 4.33 -9.22 1.34
CA GLY A 47 4.27 -8.18 0.31
C GLY A 47 3.03 -7.30 0.40
N TYR A 48 2.08 -7.59 1.29
CA TYR A 48 0.87 -6.77 1.41
C TYR A 48 1.12 -5.49 2.20
N LEU A 49 0.59 -4.40 1.65
CA LEU A 49 0.72 -3.02 2.13
C LEU A 49 -0.68 -2.42 2.34
N PRO A 50 -1.23 -2.37 3.57
CA PRO A 50 -2.51 -1.72 3.81
C PRO A 50 -2.39 -0.21 3.59
N ALA A 51 -3.46 0.48 3.18
CA ALA A 51 -3.40 1.93 2.94
C ALA A 51 -2.92 2.77 4.14
N SER A 52 -3.10 2.25 5.36
CA SER A 52 -2.58 2.86 6.59
C SER A 52 -1.05 2.82 6.73
N CYS A 53 -0.34 2.03 5.91
CA CYS A 53 1.12 1.94 5.97
C CYS A 53 1.81 3.13 5.31
N LEU A 54 1.12 3.87 4.42
CA LEU A 54 1.74 4.91 3.58
C LEU A 54 2.58 5.93 4.37
N PRO A 55 2.13 6.48 5.53
CA PRO A 55 2.95 7.41 6.31
C PRO A 55 4.26 6.79 6.85
N PHE A 56 4.25 5.49 7.17
CA PHE A 56 5.40 4.76 7.70
C PHE A 56 6.47 4.48 6.64
N ILE A 57 6.08 4.45 5.37
CA ILE A 57 6.97 4.23 4.22
C ILE A 57 7.20 5.51 3.42
N HIS A 58 6.92 6.66 4.04
CA HIS A 58 7.11 7.99 3.46
C HIS A 58 6.37 8.22 2.13
N ALA A 59 5.21 7.58 1.96
CA ALA A 59 4.43 7.61 0.72
C ALA A 59 3.08 8.33 0.89
N THR A 60 2.54 8.80 -0.22
CA THR A 60 1.17 9.27 -0.38
C THR A 60 0.40 8.32 -1.30
N ARG A 61 -0.91 8.54 -1.46
CA ARG A 61 -1.70 7.80 -2.46
C ARG A 61 -1.24 8.10 -3.89
N THR A 62 -0.70 9.29 -4.15
CA THR A 62 -0.11 9.64 -5.44
C THR A 62 1.17 8.84 -5.68
N ASP A 63 2.06 8.74 -4.70
CA ASP A 63 3.27 7.92 -4.80
C ASP A 63 2.92 6.43 -5.03
N ALA A 64 1.88 5.94 -4.33
CA ALA A 64 1.37 4.58 -4.52
C ALA A 64 0.80 4.35 -5.94
N ALA A 65 0.08 5.33 -6.49
CA ALA A 65 -0.42 5.26 -7.86
C ALA A 65 0.73 5.20 -8.88
N GLN A 66 1.80 5.97 -8.68
CA GLN A 66 3.00 5.92 -9.52
C GLN A 66 3.70 4.56 -9.45
N LEU A 67 3.76 3.94 -8.27
CA LEU A 67 4.33 2.60 -8.09
C LEU A 67 3.50 1.50 -8.77
N VAL A 68 2.18 1.67 -8.81
CA VAL A 68 1.28 0.79 -9.57
C VAL A 68 1.45 1.00 -11.07
N GLU A 69 1.54 2.25 -11.53
CA GLU A 69 1.74 2.62 -12.93
C GLU A 69 2.97 1.93 -13.53
N VAL A 70 4.11 2.00 -12.85
CA VAL A 70 5.36 1.32 -13.30
C VAL A 70 5.39 -0.18 -12.96
N GLY A 71 4.34 -0.71 -12.32
CA GLY A 71 4.20 -2.13 -11.99
C GLY A 71 5.17 -2.64 -10.93
N LEU A 72 5.65 -1.79 -10.03
CA LEU A 72 6.38 -2.19 -8.82
C LEU A 72 5.44 -2.65 -7.71
N TRP A 73 4.23 -2.05 -7.64
CA TRP A 73 3.12 -2.52 -6.82
C TRP A 73 1.94 -2.95 -7.68
N THR A 74 1.03 -3.74 -7.12
CA THR A 74 -0.27 -4.07 -7.72
C THR A 74 -1.41 -3.67 -6.78
N PRO A 75 -2.58 -3.25 -7.29
CA PRO A 75 -3.74 -2.95 -6.45
C PRO A 75 -4.20 -4.20 -5.69
N ALA A 76 -4.53 -4.02 -4.41
CA ALA A 76 -5.11 -5.07 -3.58
C ALA A 76 -6.27 -4.52 -2.73
N PRO A 77 -7.19 -5.36 -2.24
CA PRO A 77 -8.26 -4.88 -1.37
C PRO A 77 -7.73 -4.11 -0.16
N GLY A 78 -8.15 -2.84 -0.03
CA GLY A 78 -7.74 -1.95 1.06
C GLY A 78 -6.27 -1.49 1.04
N GLY A 79 -5.52 -1.77 -0.04
CA GLY A 79 -4.09 -1.50 -0.11
C GLY A 79 -3.45 -1.91 -1.42
N TRP A 80 -2.23 -2.45 -1.34
CA TRP A 80 -1.42 -2.89 -2.46
C TRP A 80 -0.63 -4.14 -2.12
N ASP A 81 -0.15 -4.86 -3.14
CA ASP A 81 0.85 -5.91 -3.01
C ASP A 81 2.15 -5.47 -3.70
N ILE A 82 3.29 -5.82 -3.12
CA ILE A 82 4.61 -5.67 -3.76
C ILE A 82 4.74 -6.74 -4.84
N ASN A 83 4.96 -6.31 -6.09
CA ASN A 83 5.04 -7.23 -7.22
C ASN A 83 6.30 -8.11 -7.11
N GLY A 84 6.14 -9.42 -7.30
CA GLY A 84 7.24 -10.40 -7.22
C GLY A 84 7.73 -10.73 -5.81
N TRP A 85 7.02 -10.37 -4.74
CA TRP A 85 7.46 -10.63 -3.36
C TRP A 85 7.86 -12.10 -3.14
N SER A 86 7.02 -13.05 -3.56
CA SER A 86 7.25 -14.50 -3.39
C SER A 86 8.45 -15.04 -4.14
N ASP A 87 8.91 -14.34 -5.18
CA ASP A 87 10.00 -14.80 -6.03
C ASP A 87 11.36 -14.54 -5.37
N PHE A 88 11.43 -13.57 -4.46
CA PHE A 88 12.68 -13.10 -3.85
C PHE A 88 12.70 -13.22 -2.32
N GLN A 89 11.53 -13.20 -1.66
CA GLN A 89 11.43 -13.28 -0.21
C GLN A 89 10.91 -14.63 0.25
N GLU A 90 11.31 -15.02 1.46
CA GLU A 90 10.76 -16.20 2.10
C GLU A 90 9.29 -15.94 2.48
N THR A 91 8.43 -16.86 2.06
CA THR A 91 7.00 -16.87 2.39
C THR A 91 6.67 -18.14 3.17
N SER A 92 5.65 -18.07 4.03
CA SER A 92 5.23 -19.19 4.86
C SER A 92 3.73 -19.18 5.08
N GLU A 93 3.14 -20.30 5.47
CA GLU A 93 1.71 -20.34 5.81
C GLU A 93 1.34 -19.32 6.90
N GLU A 94 2.25 -19.07 7.85
CA GLU A 94 2.03 -18.09 8.93
C GLU A 94 1.93 -16.66 8.37
N THR A 95 2.82 -16.31 7.45
CA THR A 95 2.89 -14.97 6.85
C THR A 95 1.73 -14.75 5.86
N GLN A 96 1.30 -15.79 5.15
CA GLN A 96 0.10 -15.73 4.29
C GLN A 96 -1.17 -15.52 5.13
N LYS A 97 -1.30 -16.24 6.26
CA LYS A 97 -2.41 -16.01 7.21
C LYS A 97 -2.39 -14.60 7.78
N ARG A 98 -1.21 -13.99 7.99
CA ARG A 98 -1.11 -12.58 8.42
C ARG A 98 -1.52 -11.62 7.32
N LYS A 99 -1.10 -11.86 6.07
CA LYS A 99 -1.56 -11.12 4.88
C LYS A 99 -3.08 -11.10 4.80
N GLU A 100 -3.74 -12.25 4.87
CA GLU A 100 -5.20 -12.34 4.84
C GLU A 100 -5.88 -11.55 5.97
N ARG A 101 -5.36 -11.64 7.20
CA ARG A 101 -5.89 -10.86 8.33
C ARG A 101 -5.72 -9.37 8.10
N ALA A 102 -4.57 -8.94 7.59
CA ALA A 102 -4.28 -7.55 7.28
C ALA A 102 -5.23 -7.01 6.20
N GLN A 103 -5.48 -7.79 5.14
CA GLN A 103 -6.45 -7.49 4.08
C GLN A 103 -7.87 -7.35 4.63
N LYS A 104 -8.36 -8.32 5.40
CA LYS A 104 -9.68 -8.25 6.04
C LYS A 104 -9.83 -7.00 6.91
N GLY A 105 -8.81 -6.70 7.72
CA GLY A 105 -8.79 -5.49 8.55
C GLY A 105 -8.79 -4.20 7.72
N ALA A 106 -8.08 -4.18 6.60
CA ALA A 106 -8.04 -3.01 5.71
C ALA A 106 -9.38 -2.78 4.99
N ILE A 107 -10.02 -3.84 4.51
CA ILE A 107 -11.37 -3.78 3.91
C ILE A 107 -12.37 -3.22 4.93
N ALA A 108 -12.40 -3.76 6.15
CA ALA A 108 -13.32 -3.30 7.18
C ALA A 108 -13.14 -1.81 7.53
N ARG A 109 -11.89 -1.33 7.59
CA ARG A 109 -11.59 0.10 7.79
C ARG A 109 -12.09 0.94 6.62
N TRP A 110 -11.83 0.50 5.39
CA TRP A 110 -12.25 1.21 4.20
C TRP A 110 -13.78 1.31 4.08
N GLU A 111 -14.50 0.22 4.37
CA GLU A 111 -15.96 0.22 4.42
C GLU A 111 -16.52 1.18 5.48
N LYS A 112 -15.91 1.21 6.67
CA LYS A 112 -16.29 2.14 7.75
C LYS A 112 -16.06 3.60 7.34
N GLU A 113 -14.91 3.90 6.73
CA GLU A 113 -14.61 5.24 6.21
C GLU A 113 -15.59 5.65 5.11
N ARG A 114 -15.93 4.74 4.19
CA ARG A 114 -16.91 4.98 3.12
C ARG A 114 -18.27 5.33 3.71
N ARG A 115 -18.78 4.51 4.64
CA ARG A 115 -20.07 4.76 5.33
C ARG A 115 -20.06 6.10 6.08
N ARG A 116 -18.94 6.47 6.72
CA ARG A 116 -18.82 7.76 7.41
C ARG A 116 -18.91 8.95 6.44
N ARG A 117 -18.33 8.83 5.25
CA ARG A 117 -18.41 9.87 4.19
C ARG A 117 -19.82 9.98 3.62
N GLU A 118 -20.49 8.84 3.40
CA GLU A 118 -21.87 8.78 2.92
C GLU A 118 -22.82 9.46 3.92
N ASN A 119 -22.71 9.13 5.21
CA ASN A 119 -23.57 9.70 6.27
C ASN A 119 -23.22 11.16 6.60
N GLY A 120 -21.96 11.57 6.43
CA GLY A 120 -21.51 12.95 6.68
C GLY A 120 -21.90 13.95 5.58
N ASN A 121 -22.52 13.50 4.50
CA ASN A 121 -22.97 14.34 3.38
C ASN A 121 -24.48 14.65 3.42
N GLU A 122 -25.18 14.34 4.52
CA GLU A 122 -26.52 14.87 4.78
C GLU A 122 -26.42 16.37 5.08
N THR A 123 -26.66 17.19 4.05
CA THR A 123 -26.89 18.64 4.20
C THR A 123 -27.98 18.86 5.26
N PRO A 124 -27.83 19.82 6.20
CA PRO A 124 -28.94 20.16 7.08
C PRO A 124 -30.11 20.56 6.19
N ARG A 125 -31.21 19.78 6.22
CA ARG A 125 -32.48 20.21 5.64
C ARG A 125 -32.89 21.44 6.42
N ILE A 126 -32.60 22.63 5.91
CA ILE A 126 -33.29 23.84 6.33
C ILE A 126 -34.77 23.56 6.11
N PRO A 127 -35.62 23.53 7.15
CA PRO A 127 -37.05 23.35 6.94
C PRO A 127 -37.57 24.48 6.07
N ARG A 128 -38.00 24.14 4.85
CA ARG A 128 -38.63 25.08 3.94
C ARG A 128 -40.04 25.37 4.44
N ALA A 129 -40.16 26.55 5.07
CA ALA A 129 -41.32 27.43 5.17
C ALA A 129 -42.52 27.02 6.06
N LEU A 130 -43.02 27.97 6.85
CA LEU A 130 -44.37 28.53 6.64
C LEU A 130 -44.51 29.91 7.31
N ALA A 131 -45.08 30.86 6.54
CA ALA A 131 -45.56 32.21 6.87
C ALA A 131 -44.52 33.34 7.02
#